data_AF-A0A9D9R677-F1
#
_entry.id   AF-A0A9D9R677-F1
#
_cell.length_a   1.000
_cell.length_b   1.000
_cell.length_c   1.000
_cell.angle_alpha   90.00
_cell.angle_beta   90.00
_cell.angle_gamma   90.00
#
_symmetry.space_group_name_H-M   'P 1'
#
loop_
_entity.id
_entity.type
_entity.pdbx_description
1 polymer ?
#
loop_
_entity_poly.entity_id
_entity_poly.type
_entity_poly.pdbx_seq_one_letter_code
_entity_poly.pdbx_strand_id
1 'polypeptide(L)'
;SIESISADTDKPDDEFVFYVMNGVRYTRFDNFQSSEARSLMEKRVALASQLADDKTELKRLRAAYANAKPAARKKMEQSILQLEHKVSDATKTLANIDNNIRSAEQSAIDK
;
A
#
# COMPACT_ATOMS: atom_id res chain seq x y z
N SER A 1 40.04 25.70 -0.10
CA SER A 1 39.28 24.50 -0.42
C SER A 1 39.11 23.68 0.84
N ILE A 2 37.88 23.45 1.27
CA ILE A 2 37.57 22.47 2.31
C ILE A 2 36.61 21.49 1.65
N GLU A 3 37.04 20.24 1.55
CA GLU A 3 36.24 19.10 1.12
C GLU A 3 35.17 18.85 2.20
N SER A 4 33.90 19.10 1.87
CA SER A 4 32.78 18.60 2.66
C SER A 4 32.46 17.19 2.19
N ILE A 5 32.92 16.21 2.96
CA ILE A 5 32.56 14.80 2.85
C ILE A 5 31.08 14.67 3.22
N SER A 6 30.20 14.52 2.22
CA SER A 6 28.86 13.97 2.42
C SER A 6 28.93 12.45 2.30
N ALA A 7 29.42 11.80 3.35
CA ALA A 7 29.33 10.35 3.49
C ALA A 7 27.97 10.02 4.12
N ASP A 8 26.91 10.01 3.31
CA ASP A 8 25.59 9.50 3.72
C ASP A 8 24.80 8.96 2.51
N THR A 9 25.48 8.39 1.51
CA THR A 9 24.87 7.89 0.26
C THR A 9 24.84 6.37 0.08
N ASP A 10 25.18 5.58 1.10
CA ASP A 10 25.31 4.11 0.96
C ASP A 10 24.19 3.30 1.63
N LYS A 11 23.16 3.92 2.20
CA LYS A 11 21.97 3.16 2.62
C LYS A 11 21.02 3.02 1.43
N PRO A 12 20.67 1.79 1.01
CA PRO A 12 19.64 1.61 0.00
C PRO A 12 18.31 2.19 0.52
N ASP A 13 17.56 2.82 -0.37
CA ASP A 13 16.24 3.35 -0.05
C ASP A 13 15.31 2.24 0.49
N ASP A 14 14.46 2.62 1.44
CA ASP A 14 13.43 1.71 1.96
C ASP A 14 12.46 1.32 0.83
N GLU A 15 12.35 0.02 0.55
CA GLU A 15 11.42 -0.53 -0.45
C GLU A 15 9.96 -0.39 0.03
N PHE A 16 9.76 -0.43 1.34
CA PHE A 16 8.49 -0.20 2.02
C PHE A 16 8.72 0.11 3.50
N VAL A 17 7.65 0.38 4.23
CA VAL A 17 7.67 0.37 5.70
C VAL A 17 6.54 -0.53 6.18
N PHE A 18 6.90 -1.62 6.86
CA PHE A 18 5.94 -2.58 7.41
C PHE A 18 6.29 -2.94 8.85
N TYR A 19 5.31 -2.93 9.73
CA TYR A 19 5.48 -3.34 11.12
C TYR A 19 4.95 -4.75 11.31
N VAL A 20 5.86 -5.67 11.63
CA VAL A 20 5.57 -7.09 11.83
C VAL A 20 4.88 -7.25 13.18
N MET A 21 5.63 -7.26 14.29
CA MET A 21 5.09 -7.33 15.65
C MET A 21 6.02 -6.58 16.60
N ASN A 22 5.50 -6.16 17.77
CA ASN A 22 6.29 -5.55 18.85
C ASN A 22 7.20 -4.37 18.42
N GLY A 23 6.76 -3.58 17.44
CA GLY A 23 7.51 -2.43 16.94
C GLY A 23 8.64 -2.76 15.96
N VAL A 24 8.86 -4.03 15.61
CA VAL A 24 9.85 -4.45 14.61
C VAL A 24 9.41 -3.94 13.23
N ARG A 25 10.24 -3.08 12.64
CA ARG A 25 10.04 -2.45 11.34
C ARG A 25 10.87 -3.17 10.29
N TYR A 26 10.22 -3.66 9.25
CA TYR A 26 10.85 -4.15 8.03
C TYR A 26 10.74 -3.10 6.95
N THR A 27 11.84 -2.93 6.22
CA THR A 27 11.91 -1.98 5.10
C THR A 27 12.30 -2.61 3.77
N ARG A 28 12.70 -3.89 3.77
CA ARG A 28 13.16 -4.62 2.59
C ARG A 28 12.66 -6.06 2.60
N PHE A 29 12.49 -6.67 1.42
CA PHE A 29 12.00 -8.05 1.32
C PHE A 29 12.91 -9.10 1.97
N ASP A 30 14.22 -8.82 2.05
CA ASP A 30 15.20 -9.69 2.71
C ASP A 30 15.08 -9.70 4.25
N ASN A 31 14.30 -8.78 4.84
CA ASN A 31 14.04 -8.78 6.27
C ASN A 31 13.13 -9.94 6.71
N PHE A 32 12.34 -10.50 5.79
CA PHE A 32 11.43 -11.60 6.08
C PHE A 32 12.17 -12.94 6.20
N GLN A 33 11.93 -13.65 7.30
CA GLN A 33 12.37 -15.03 7.50
C GLN A 33 11.43 -16.02 6.77
N SER A 34 10.14 -15.71 6.71
CA SER A 34 9.15 -16.52 6.00
C SER A 34 9.09 -16.16 4.52
N SER A 35 9.32 -17.15 3.64
CA SER A 35 9.11 -17.00 2.20
C SER A 35 7.65 -16.72 1.85
N GLU A 36 6.71 -17.25 2.63
CA GLU A 36 5.28 -16.95 2.51
C GLU A 36 4.99 -15.49 2.87
N ALA A 37 5.50 -15.00 4.01
CA ALA A 37 5.33 -13.61 4.42
C ALA A 37 5.92 -12.64 3.37
N ARG A 38 7.09 -12.98 2.80
CA ARG A 38 7.71 -12.23 1.71
C ARG A 38 6.80 -12.14 0.48
N SER A 39 6.26 -13.27 0.00
CA SER A 39 5.34 -13.27 -1.15
C SER A 39 4.04 -12.51 -0.88
N LEU A 40 3.52 -12.59 0.35
CA LEU A 40 2.37 -11.80 0.76
C LEU A 40 2.69 -10.30 0.78
N MET A 41 3.90 -9.91 1.19
CA MET A 41 4.34 -8.52 1.17
C MET A 41 4.44 -7.97 -0.26
N GLU A 42 4.93 -8.75 -1.23
CA GLU A 42 4.94 -8.34 -2.64
C GLU A 42 3.52 -8.00 -3.13
N LYS A 43 2.55 -8.88 -2.82
CA LYS A 43 1.13 -8.65 -3.13
C LYS A 43 0.58 -7.43 -2.40
N ARG A 44 0.96 -7.23 -1.14
CA ARG A 44 0.57 -6.07 -0.33
C ARG A 44 1.03 -4.77 -0.96
N VAL A 45 2.31 -4.69 -1.37
CA VAL A 45 2.88 -3.48 -2.00
C VAL A 45 2.14 -3.15 -3.29
N ALA A 46 1.93 -4.15 -4.15
CA ALA A 46 1.18 -3.96 -5.40
C ALA A 46 -0.25 -3.47 -5.13
N LEU A 47 -0.98 -4.10 -4.19
CA LEU A 47 -2.34 -3.71 -3.84
C LEU A 47 -2.39 -2.31 -3.21
N ALA A 48 -1.43 -1.96 -2.36
CA ALA A 48 -1.35 -0.65 -1.73
C ALA A 48 -1.12 0.46 -2.76
N SER A 49 -0.27 0.22 -3.77
CA SER A 49 -0.07 1.14 -4.89
C SER A 49 -1.37 1.34 -5.67
N GLN A 50 -2.02 0.24 -6.08
CA GLN A 50 -3.30 0.31 -6.81
C GLN A 50 -4.40 1.03 -6.00
N LEU A 51 -4.44 0.79 -4.68
CA LEU A 51 -5.40 1.44 -3.78
C LEU A 51 -5.14 2.96 -3.68
N ALA A 52 -3.87 3.40 -3.71
CA ALA A 52 -3.53 4.82 -3.72
C ALA A 52 -3.99 5.49 -5.03
N ASP A 53 -3.79 4.82 -6.16
CA ASP A 53 -4.25 5.29 -7.47
C ASP A 53 -5.78 5.37 -7.53
N ASP A 54 -6.48 4.32 -7.08
CA ASP A 54 -7.94 4.29 -7.03
C ASP A 54 -8.51 5.40 -6.13
N LYS A 55 -7.89 5.67 -4.98
CA LYS A 55 -8.28 6.78 -4.09
C LYS A 55 -8.06 8.14 -4.73
N THR A 56 -6.96 8.30 -5.47
CA THR A 56 -6.65 9.54 -6.20
C THR A 56 -7.67 9.79 -7.30
N GLU A 57 -8.00 8.75 -8.07
CA GLU A 57 -9.01 8.82 -9.11
C GLU A 57 -10.40 9.10 -8.54
N LEU A 58 -10.76 8.46 -7.42
CA LEU A 58 -12.02 8.72 -6.73
C LEU A 58 -12.13 10.18 -6.29
N LYS A 59 -11.06 10.76 -5.74
CA LYS A 59 -10.99 12.18 -5.38
C LYS A 59 -11.21 13.07 -6.61
N ARG A 60 -10.56 12.74 -7.73
CA ARG A 60 -10.70 13.48 -9.00
C ARG A 60 -12.13 13.41 -9.53
N LEU A 61 -12.74 12.23 -9.56
CA LEU A 61 -14.12 12.03 -10.03
C LEU A 61 -15.13 12.78 -9.17
N ARG A 62 -14.99 12.73 -7.84
CA ARG A 62 -15.86 13.49 -6.92
C ARG A 62 -15.74 15.00 -7.12
N ALA A 63 -14.53 15.52 -7.34
CA ALA A 63 -14.32 16.94 -7.64
C ALA A 63 -14.95 17.35 -8.99
N ALA A 64 -14.81 16.51 -10.02
CA ALA A 64 -15.44 16.74 -11.31
C ALA A 64 -16.98 16.65 -11.23
N TYR A 65 -17.51 15.73 -10.44
CA TYR A 65 -18.95 15.53 -10.24
C TYR A 65 -19.64 16.78 -9.70
N ALA A 66 -19.01 17.44 -8.73
CA ALA A 66 -19.54 18.68 -8.13
C ALA A 66 -19.85 19.75 -9.19
N ASN A 67 -19.02 19.83 -10.24
CA ASN A 67 -19.12 20.84 -11.31
C ASN A 67 -19.81 20.34 -12.59
N ALA A 68 -20.21 19.07 -12.64
CA ALA A 68 -20.76 18.46 -13.85
C ALA A 68 -22.24 18.83 -14.10
N LYS A 69 -22.63 18.88 -15.38
CA LYS A 69 -24.04 19.01 -15.80
C LYS A 69 -24.82 17.71 -15.50
N PRO A 70 -26.17 17.76 -15.34
CA PRO A 70 -26.97 16.61 -14.89
C PRO A 70 -26.77 15.31 -15.70
N ALA A 71 -26.66 15.40 -17.03
CA ALA A 71 -26.45 14.22 -17.88
C ALA A 71 -25.08 13.56 -17.67
N ALA A 72 -24.03 14.35 -17.39
CA ALA A 72 -22.70 13.83 -17.08
C ALA A 72 -22.64 13.27 -15.65
N ARG A 73 -23.33 13.91 -14.69
CA ARG A 73 -23.42 13.44 -13.30
C ARG A 73 -23.89 12.00 -13.20
N LYS A 74 -24.96 11.62 -13.91
CA LYS A 74 -25.51 10.25 -13.82
C LYS A 74 -24.51 9.15 -14.22
N LYS A 75 -23.69 9.39 -15.26
CA LYS A 75 -22.63 8.45 -15.66
C LYS A 75 -21.51 8.41 -14.62
N MET A 76 -21.13 9.57 -14.10
CA MET A 76 -20.07 9.69 -13.10
C MET A 76 -20.45 9.06 -11.76
N GLU A 77 -21.72 9.16 -11.35
CA GLU A 77 -22.24 8.54 -10.12
C GLU A 77 -22.02 7.03 -10.11
N GLN A 78 -22.33 6.35 -11.22
CA GLN A 78 -22.08 4.91 -11.34
C GLN A 78 -20.58 4.58 -11.23
N SER A 79 -19.72 5.34 -11.90
CA SER A 79 -18.26 5.13 -11.82
C SER A 79 -17.71 5.41 -10.42
N ILE A 80 -18.22 6.45 -9.74
CA ILE A 80 -17.85 6.80 -8.36
C ILE A 80 -18.23 5.65 -7.41
N LEU A 81 -19.46 5.16 -7.49
CA LEU A 81 -19.93 4.05 -6.64
C LEU A 81 -19.09 2.78 -6.86
N GLN A 82 -18.83 2.41 -8.12
CA GLN A 82 -18.00 1.24 -8.44
C GLN A 82 -16.59 1.37 -7.85
N LEU A 83 -15.98 2.56 -7.97
CA LEU A 83 -14.64 2.80 -7.45
C LEU A 83 -14.61 2.86 -5.91
N GLU A 84 -15.66 3.38 -5.28
CA GLU A 84 -15.85 3.32 -3.82
C GLU A 84 -15.91 1.89 -3.30
N HIS A 85 -16.67 1.02 -3.97
CA HIS A 85 -16.70 -0.40 -3.65
C HIS A 85 -15.32 -1.04 -3.80
N LYS A 86 -14.63 -0.80 -4.93
CA LYS A 86 -13.27 -1.31 -5.17
C LYS A 86 -12.29 -0.87 -4.07
N VAL A 87 -12.30 0.41 -3.69
CA VAL A 87 -11.45 0.96 -2.61
C VAL A 87 -11.77 0.30 -1.27
N SER A 88 -13.06 0.11 -0.97
CA SER A 88 -13.51 -0.54 0.28
C SER A 88 -13.02 -1.98 0.37
N ASP A 89 -13.22 -2.75 -0.70
CA ASP A 89 -12.84 -4.17 -0.74
C ASP A 89 -11.31 -4.35 -0.74
N ALA A 90 -10.59 -3.53 -1.51
CA ALA A 90 -9.12 -3.53 -1.49
C ALA A 90 -8.56 -3.17 -0.11
N THR A 91 -9.19 -2.26 0.63
CA THR A 91 -8.78 -1.90 2.00
C THR A 91 -8.95 -3.09 2.95
N LYS A 92 -10.05 -3.83 2.85
CA LYS A 92 -10.28 -5.05 3.65
C LYS A 92 -9.27 -6.15 3.29
N THR A 93 -9.06 -6.38 2.00
CA THR A 93 -8.07 -7.35 1.52
C THR A 93 -6.66 -7.00 2.01
N LEU A 94 -6.29 -5.72 1.98
CA LEU A 94 -5.00 -5.26 2.49
C LEU A 94 -4.83 -5.57 3.98
N ALA A 95 -5.86 -5.32 4.80
CA ALA A 95 -5.83 -5.64 6.23
C ALA A 95 -5.69 -7.15 6.49
N ASN A 96 -6.37 -7.99 5.68
CA ASN A 96 -6.24 -9.44 5.76
C ASN A 96 -4.84 -9.90 5.37
N ILE A 97 -4.26 -9.35 4.30
CA ILE A 97 -2.88 -9.63 3.90
C ILE A 97 -1.91 -9.22 5.02
N ASP A 98 -2.07 -8.03 5.61
CA ASP A 98 -1.23 -7.56 6.72
C ASP A 98 -1.24 -8.55 7.89
N ASN A 99 -2.41 -9.07 8.27
CA ASN A 99 -2.51 -10.07 9.34
C ASN A 99 -1.85 -11.40 8.97
N ASN A 100 -2.01 -11.85 7.72
CA ASN A 100 -1.39 -13.08 7.25
C ASN A 100 0.14 -12.97 7.17
N ILE A 101 0.68 -11.81 6.77
CA ILE A 101 2.12 -11.53 6.81
C ILE A 101 2.64 -11.68 8.23
N ARG A 102 1.99 -11.04 9.22
CA ARG A 102 2.42 -11.13 10.63
C ARG A 102 2.37 -12.55 11.16
N SER A 103 1.30 -13.28 10.87
CA SER A 103 1.12 -14.68 11.30
C SER A 103 2.19 -15.60 10.71
N ALA A 104 2.43 -15.48 9.40
CA ALA A 104 3.42 -16.29 8.69
C ALA A 104 4.85 -15.99 9.13
N GLU A 105 5.16 -14.73 9.41
CA GLU A 105 6.47 -14.31 9.89
C GLU A 105 6.71 -14.76 11.35
N GLN A 106 5.72 -14.57 12.23
CA GLN A 106 5.80 -15.05 13.62
C GLN A 106 6.02 -16.55 13.68
N SER A 107 5.30 -17.32 12.87
CA SER A 107 5.45 -18.79 12.79
C SER A 107 6.82 -19.23 12.27
N ALA A 108 7.56 -18.38 11.56
CA ALA A 108 8.92 -18.67 11.13
C ALA A 108 9.95 -18.31 12.20
N ILE A 109 9.70 -17.25 12.98
CA ILE A 109 10.57 -16.80 14.08
C ILE A 109 10.53 -17.77 15.27
N ASP A 110 9.37 -18.35 15.57
CA ASP A 110 9.19 -19.24 16.72
C ASP A 110 9.73 -20.68 16.50
N LYS A 111 10.28 -20.97 15.32
CA LYS A 111 10.88 -22.27 14.96
C LYS A 111 12.35 -22.35 15.33
#